data_AF-A0A9N9N0L5-F1
#
_entry.id   AF-A0A9N9N0L5-F1
#
_cell.length_a   1.000
_cell.length_b   1.000
_cell.length_c   1.000
_cell.angle_alpha   90.00
_cell.angle_beta   90.00
_cell.angle_gamma   90.00
#
_symmetry.space_group_name_H-M   'P 1'
#
loop_
_entity.id
_entity.type
_entity.pdbx_description
1 polymer ?
#
loop_
_entity_poly.entity_id
_entity_poly.type
_entity_poly.pdbx_seq_one_letter_code
_entity_poly.pdbx_strand_id
1 'polypeptide(L)'
;MFSGQNVTDYVSTYTQENQSSLKYSSALVENVENHYKNEILESQPYESQYFHFLEEIEKSRILQQQLLERIVQENQKHEQFEKDTTESTMHTENLKTSIEKLERLEVKKEAEAKELEQSVASFKGKLQSVVKEKEKLIKLRQEILTYKVLTKVDLVFSSKKVTGLILRDVPKPIRYDPEKLSMEEITKQIWELILDK
;
A
#
# COMPACT_ATOMS: atom_id res chain seq x y z
N MET A 1 -13.69 24.58 -12.12
CA MET A 1 -12.58 24.44 -13.10
C MET A 1 -12.45 25.76 -13.84
N PHE A 2 -11.59 26.65 -13.36
CA PHE A 2 -11.18 27.83 -14.12
C PHE A 2 -9.93 27.42 -14.88
N SER A 3 -10.00 27.43 -16.21
CA SER A 3 -8.90 27.03 -17.09
C SER A 3 -7.73 28.00 -16.91
N GLY A 4 -6.52 27.47 -16.67
CA GLY A 4 -5.30 28.25 -16.49
C GLY A 4 -4.94 29.16 -17.68
N GLN A 5 -5.56 28.97 -18.84
CA GLN A 5 -5.42 29.87 -20.00
C GLN A 5 -6.00 31.28 -19.77
N ASN A 6 -7.07 31.43 -18.97
CA ASN A 6 -7.67 32.75 -18.76
C ASN A 6 -6.82 33.69 -17.89
N VAL A 7 -5.93 33.14 -17.05
CA VAL A 7 -5.09 33.93 -16.14
C VAL A 7 -3.83 34.41 -16.86
N THR A 8 -3.22 33.56 -17.69
CA THR A 8 -2.05 33.93 -18.50
C THR A 8 -2.40 35.00 -19.53
N ASP A 9 -3.57 34.89 -20.16
CA ASP A 9 -4.05 35.89 -21.11
C ASP A 9 -4.36 37.23 -20.42
N TYR A 10 -4.87 37.21 -19.18
CA TYR A 10 -5.12 38.41 -18.39
C TYR A 10 -3.83 39.10 -17.91
N VAL A 11 -2.82 38.32 -17.49
CA VAL A 11 -1.52 38.88 -17.10
C VAL A 11 -0.78 39.44 -18.31
N SER A 12 -0.87 38.79 -19.48
CA SER A 12 -0.28 39.26 -20.72
C SER A 12 -0.91 40.56 -21.20
N THR A 13 -2.24 40.68 -21.17
CA THR A 13 -2.92 41.94 -21.55
C THR A 13 -2.63 43.05 -20.54
N TYR A 14 -2.62 42.74 -19.24
CA TYR A 14 -2.31 43.71 -18.19
C TYR A 14 -0.86 44.23 -18.24
N THR A 15 0.12 43.36 -18.55
CA THR A 15 1.52 43.79 -18.77
C THR A 15 1.69 44.58 -20.05
N GLN A 16 0.98 44.23 -21.12
CA GLN A 16 1.09 44.90 -22.42
C GLN A 16 0.41 46.29 -22.43
N GLU A 17 -0.73 46.45 -21.74
CA GLU A 17 -1.39 47.75 -21.55
C GLU A 17 -0.54 48.69 -20.69
N ASN A 18 0.08 48.19 -19.62
CA ASN A 18 0.97 48.99 -18.78
C ASN A 18 2.25 49.41 -19.51
N GLN A 19 2.85 48.54 -20.32
CA GLN A 19 4.00 48.90 -21.17
C GLN A 19 3.65 49.94 -22.24
N SER A 20 2.43 49.89 -22.79
CA SER A 20 1.96 50.84 -23.79
C SER A 20 1.67 52.22 -23.18
N SER A 21 1.07 52.24 -21.98
CA SER A 21 0.86 53.46 -21.19
C SER A 21 2.17 54.14 -20.79
N LEU A 22 3.20 53.35 -20.44
CA LEU A 22 4.55 53.84 -20.12
C LEU A 22 5.30 54.43 -21.32
N LYS A 23 5.13 53.85 -22.52
CA LYS A 23 5.70 54.44 -23.74
C LYS A 23 5.06 55.78 -24.07
N TYR A 24 3.75 55.90 -23.83
CA TYR A 24 3.01 57.13 -24.06
C TYR A 24 3.41 58.24 -23.07
N SER A 25 3.64 57.91 -21.80
CA SER A 25 4.10 58.87 -20.79
C SER A 25 5.55 59.32 -21.03
N SER A 26 6.44 58.41 -21.41
CA SER A 26 7.83 58.76 -21.77
C SER A 26 7.89 59.69 -22.98
N ALA A 27 7.06 59.44 -24.01
CA ALA A 27 7.00 60.29 -25.21
C ALA A 27 6.40 61.68 -24.91
N LEU A 28 5.49 61.79 -23.95
CA LEU A 28 4.95 63.07 -23.49
C LEU A 28 6.01 63.90 -22.75
N VAL A 29 6.80 63.27 -21.88
CA VAL A 29 7.91 63.94 -21.17
C VAL A 29 8.96 64.44 -22.16
N GLU A 30 9.34 63.62 -23.15
CA GLU A 30 10.31 63.99 -24.19
C GLU A 30 9.79 65.13 -25.10
N ASN A 31 8.50 65.15 -25.44
CA ASN A 31 7.89 66.25 -26.20
C ASN A 31 7.83 67.56 -25.39
N VAL A 32 7.55 67.49 -24.09
CA VAL A 32 7.52 68.68 -23.22
C VAL A 32 8.94 69.25 -23.04
N GLU A 33 9.96 68.39 -22.89
CA GLU A 33 11.36 68.81 -22.85
C GLU A 33 11.81 69.50 -24.14
N ASN A 34 11.39 68.99 -25.30
CA ASN A 34 11.72 69.56 -26.60
C ASN A 34 10.96 70.86 -26.90
N HIS A 35 9.73 71.02 -26.41
CA HIS A 35 8.97 72.25 -26.58
C HIS A 35 9.59 73.41 -25.78
N TYR A 36 9.99 73.17 -24.53
CA TYR A 36 10.57 74.20 -23.67
C TYR A 36 12.03 74.56 -24.00
N LYS A 37 12.82 73.62 -24.52
CA LYS A 37 14.17 73.93 -25.03
C LYS A 37 14.14 74.95 -26.17
N ASN A 38 13.05 75.04 -26.93
CA ASN A 38 12.91 75.96 -28.06
C ASN A 38 12.34 77.33 -27.67
N GLU A 39 11.64 77.48 -26.55
CA GLU A 39 11.09 78.77 -26.10
C GLU A 39 12.02 79.59 -25.20
N ILE A 40 13.04 78.97 -24.59
CA ILE A 40 13.97 79.65 -23.67
C ILE A 40 15.23 80.12 -24.42
N LEU A 41 15.04 81.05 -25.37
CA LEU A 41 16.15 81.83 -25.95
C LEU A 41 15.97 83.35 -25.76
N GLU A 42 14.87 83.78 -25.14
CA GLU A 42 14.62 85.20 -24.85
C GLU A 42 14.04 85.40 -23.43
N SER A 43 14.70 86.26 -22.64
CA SER A 43 14.33 86.83 -21.32
C SER A 43 14.90 86.17 -20.04
N GLN A 44 15.71 86.96 -19.32
CA GLN A 44 16.25 86.67 -17.99
C GLN A 44 15.35 87.31 -16.92
N PRO A 45 14.44 86.54 -16.29
CA PRO A 45 14.60 86.20 -14.87
C PRO A 45 14.09 84.78 -14.51
N TYR A 46 14.09 83.83 -15.45
CA TYR A 46 13.46 82.51 -15.30
C TYR A 46 14.37 81.38 -14.77
N GLU A 47 15.66 81.64 -14.55
CA GLU A 47 16.64 80.59 -14.18
C GLU A 47 16.27 79.85 -12.88
N SER A 48 15.83 80.55 -11.83
CA SER A 48 15.51 79.90 -10.54
C SER A 48 14.28 79.00 -10.59
N GLN A 49 13.27 79.35 -11.39
CA GLN A 49 12.06 78.52 -11.56
C GLN A 49 12.36 77.30 -12.45
N TYR A 50 13.22 77.49 -13.44
CA TYR A 50 13.71 76.41 -14.31
C TYR A 50 14.52 75.37 -13.54
N PHE A 51 15.45 75.79 -12.66
CA PHE A 51 16.20 74.85 -11.81
C PHE A 51 15.31 74.06 -10.86
N HIS A 52 14.32 74.70 -10.23
CA HIS A 52 13.37 74.01 -9.37
C HIS A 52 12.51 73.00 -10.14
N PHE A 53 12.06 73.35 -11.35
CA PHE A 53 11.30 72.46 -12.21
C PHE A 53 12.11 71.23 -12.65
N LEU A 54 13.37 71.43 -13.05
CA LEU A 54 14.27 70.31 -13.36
C LEU A 54 14.51 69.40 -12.15
N GLU A 55 14.60 69.96 -10.94
CA GLU A 55 14.73 69.18 -9.71
C GLU A 55 13.48 68.34 -9.42
N GLU A 56 12.28 68.88 -9.67
CA GLU A 56 11.01 68.13 -9.55
C GLU A 56 10.86 67.02 -10.59
N ILE A 57 11.30 67.26 -11.83
CA ILE A 57 11.37 66.22 -12.87
C ILE A 57 12.29 65.09 -12.43
N GLU A 58 13.49 65.42 -11.94
CA GLU A 58 14.46 64.42 -11.52
C GLU A 58 13.95 63.61 -10.31
N LYS A 59 13.32 64.26 -9.33
CA LYS A 59 12.65 63.57 -8.21
C LYS A 59 11.54 62.64 -8.68
N SER A 60 10.73 63.07 -9.64
CA SER A 60 9.65 62.27 -10.21
C SER A 60 10.20 61.06 -10.97
N ARG A 61 11.29 61.24 -11.73
CA ARG A 61 11.99 60.16 -12.44
C ARG A 61 12.54 59.10 -11.48
N ILE A 62 13.19 59.53 -10.40
CA ILE A 62 13.70 58.63 -9.35
C ILE A 62 12.55 57.85 -8.70
N LEU A 63 11.45 58.53 -8.37
CA LEU A 63 10.29 57.89 -7.77
C LEU A 63 9.65 56.85 -8.71
N GLN A 64 9.53 57.16 -10.00
CA GLN A 64 9.05 56.22 -11.02
C GLN A 64 9.95 55.00 -11.15
N GLN A 65 11.27 55.19 -11.10
CA GLN A 65 12.23 54.10 -11.14
C GLN A 65 12.10 53.19 -9.91
N GLN A 66 11.97 53.76 -8.71
CA GLN A 66 11.75 53.00 -7.48
C GLN A 66 10.43 52.21 -7.50
N LEU A 67 9.35 52.81 -8.03
CA LEU A 67 8.08 52.14 -8.22
C LEU A 67 8.21 50.95 -9.18
N LEU A 68 8.92 51.13 -10.29
CA LEU A 68 9.16 50.06 -11.27
C LEU A 68 9.96 48.91 -10.65
N GLU A 69 11.03 49.21 -9.92
CA GLU A 69 11.82 48.20 -9.21
C GLU A 69 10.98 47.42 -8.20
N ARG A 70 10.09 48.09 -7.47
CA ARG A 70 9.17 47.44 -6.53
C ARG A 70 8.18 46.51 -7.25
N ILE A 71 7.59 46.96 -8.36
CA ILE A 71 6.67 46.14 -9.17
C ILE A 71 7.38 44.89 -9.69
N VAL A 72 8.60 45.02 -10.19
CA VAL A 72 9.39 43.88 -10.67
C VAL A 72 9.66 42.89 -9.53
N GLN A 73 10.04 43.38 -8.36
CA GLN A 73 10.28 42.52 -7.19
C GLN A 73 9.00 41.82 -6.70
N GLU A 74 7.86 42.51 -6.70
CA GLU A 74 6.57 41.91 -6.32
C GLU A 74 6.13 40.85 -7.32
N ASN A 75 6.29 41.10 -8.62
CA ASN A 75 5.98 40.11 -9.66
C ASN A 75 6.86 38.86 -9.54
N GLN A 76 8.16 39.02 -9.27
CA GLN A 76 9.06 37.88 -9.04
C GLN A 76 8.66 37.06 -7.81
N LYS A 77 8.26 37.72 -6.71
CA LYS A 77 7.74 37.03 -5.52
C LYS A 77 6.44 36.28 -5.82
N HIS A 78 5.56 36.88 -6.61
CA HIS A 78 4.29 36.27 -6.98
C HIS A 78 4.50 35.02 -7.83
N GLU A 79 5.36 35.08 -8.85
CA GLU A 79 5.70 33.94 -9.70
C GLU A 79 6.31 32.80 -8.88
N GLN A 80 7.21 33.12 -7.94
CA GLN A 80 7.77 32.11 -7.04
C GLN A 80 6.70 31.48 -6.13
N PHE A 81 5.80 32.29 -5.57
CA PHE A 81 4.72 31.80 -4.73
C PHE A 81 3.74 30.89 -5.50
N GLU A 82 3.42 31.24 -6.74
CA GLU A 82 2.60 30.39 -7.61
C GLU A 82 3.28 29.06 -7.88
N LYS A 83 4.58 29.08 -8.19
CA LYS A 83 5.38 27.86 -8.37
C LYS A 83 5.35 26.99 -7.12
N ASP A 84 5.66 27.56 -5.96
CA ASP A 84 5.66 26.82 -4.68
C ASP A 84 4.26 26.24 -4.36
N THR A 85 3.19 26.99 -4.68
CA THR A 85 1.82 26.54 -4.48
C THR A 85 1.46 25.38 -5.41
N THR A 86 1.85 25.46 -6.69
CA THR A 86 1.61 24.37 -7.65
C THR A 86 2.39 23.11 -7.27
N GLU A 87 3.64 23.23 -6.83
CA GLU A 87 4.44 22.10 -6.36
C GLU A 87 3.85 21.47 -5.10
N SER A 88 3.43 22.29 -4.13
CA SER A 88 2.80 21.83 -2.88
C SER A 88 1.45 21.13 -3.12
N THR A 89 0.63 21.67 -4.03
CA THR A 89 -0.65 21.04 -4.39
C THR A 89 -0.45 19.71 -5.12
N MET A 90 0.50 19.63 -6.06
CA MET A 90 0.87 18.35 -6.70
C MET A 90 1.40 17.34 -5.68
N HIS A 91 2.25 17.77 -4.74
CA HIS A 91 2.76 16.90 -3.69
C HIS A 91 1.62 16.34 -2.82
N THR A 92 0.68 17.19 -2.43
CA THR A 92 -0.49 16.80 -1.62
C THR A 92 -1.37 15.79 -2.35
N GLU A 93 -1.63 15.97 -3.65
CA GLU A 93 -2.44 15.03 -4.43
C GLU A 93 -1.73 13.68 -4.62
N ASN A 94 -0.41 13.70 -4.79
CA ASN A 94 0.41 12.49 -4.83
C ASN A 94 0.39 11.73 -3.50
N LEU A 95 0.46 12.45 -2.37
CA LEU A 95 0.33 11.86 -1.04
C LEU A 95 -1.05 11.24 -0.84
N LYS A 96 -2.12 11.95 -1.19
CA LYS A 96 -3.49 11.45 -1.10
C LYS A 96 -3.67 10.15 -1.90
N THR A 97 -3.19 10.13 -3.14
CA THR A 97 -3.21 8.92 -3.98
C THR A 97 -2.42 7.76 -3.36
N SER A 98 -1.31 8.07 -2.69
CA SER A 98 -0.48 7.06 -2.00
C SER A 98 -1.18 6.51 -0.76
N ILE A 99 -1.85 7.36 0.02
CA ILE A 99 -2.67 6.96 1.17
C ILE A 99 -3.80 6.03 0.71
N GLU A 100 -4.56 6.40 -0.33
CA GLU A 100 -5.64 5.56 -0.85
C GLU A 100 -5.15 4.17 -1.30
N LYS A 101 -3.93 4.09 -1.87
CA LYS A 101 -3.31 2.80 -2.23
C LYS A 101 -2.95 1.99 -0.99
N LEU A 102 -2.41 2.63 0.05
CA LEU A 102 -2.06 1.96 1.30
C LEU A 102 -3.31 1.43 2.02
N GLU A 103 -4.38 2.22 2.10
CA GLU A 103 -5.64 1.78 2.70
C GLU A 103 -6.22 0.55 1.98
N ARG A 104 -6.21 0.54 0.65
CA ARG A 104 -6.64 -0.64 -0.12
C ARG A 104 -5.76 -1.86 0.13
N LEU A 105 -4.46 -1.67 0.26
CA LEU A 105 -3.53 -2.74 0.57
C LEU A 105 -3.73 -3.28 1.99
N GLU A 106 -4.00 -2.40 2.96
CA GLU A 106 -4.31 -2.77 4.34
C GLU A 106 -5.55 -3.66 4.40
N VAL A 107 -6.65 -3.24 3.77
CA VAL A 107 -7.89 -4.05 3.69
C VAL A 107 -7.63 -5.41 3.05
N LYS A 108 -6.85 -5.46 1.96
CA LYS A 108 -6.49 -6.71 1.29
C LYS A 108 -5.66 -7.62 2.22
N LYS A 109 -4.68 -7.06 2.93
CA LYS A 109 -3.82 -7.81 3.84
C LYS A 109 -4.56 -8.33 5.07
N GLU A 110 -5.51 -7.56 5.58
CA GLU A 110 -6.37 -7.99 6.68
C GLU A 110 -7.25 -9.18 6.27
N ALA A 111 -7.81 -9.15 5.05
CA ALA A 111 -8.56 -10.28 4.50
C ALA A 111 -7.69 -11.54 4.34
N GLU A 112 -6.50 -11.40 3.74
CA GLU A 112 -5.53 -12.50 3.60
C GLU A 112 -5.14 -13.10 4.97
N ALA A 113 -4.92 -12.25 5.99
CA ALA A 113 -4.61 -12.69 7.35
C ALA A 113 -5.74 -13.52 7.96
N LYS A 114 -7.00 -13.07 7.84
CA LYS A 114 -8.17 -13.80 8.33
C LYS A 114 -8.34 -15.16 7.64
N GLU A 115 -8.11 -15.24 6.33
CA GLU A 115 -8.16 -16.50 5.59
C GLU A 115 -7.07 -17.48 6.07
N LEU A 116 -5.85 -16.99 6.27
CA LEU A 116 -4.75 -17.80 6.80
C LEU A 116 -5.03 -18.28 8.22
N GLU A 117 -5.59 -17.44 9.09
CA GLU A 117 -5.99 -17.83 10.45
C GLU A 117 -7.02 -18.96 10.43
N GLN A 118 -8.04 -18.87 9.58
CA GLN A 118 -9.04 -19.93 9.40
C GLN A 118 -8.41 -21.22 8.89
N SER A 119 -7.50 -21.13 7.92
CA SER A 119 -6.76 -22.26 7.38
C SER A 119 -5.92 -22.96 8.46
N VAL A 120 -5.19 -22.19 9.27
CA VAL A 120 -4.41 -22.70 10.40
C VAL A 120 -5.31 -23.39 11.43
N ALA A 121 -6.47 -22.81 11.77
CA ALA A 121 -7.43 -23.42 12.68
C ALA A 121 -7.94 -24.78 12.13
N SER A 122 -8.26 -24.83 10.84
CA SER A 122 -8.68 -26.06 10.15
C SER A 122 -7.58 -27.14 10.18
N PHE A 123 -6.34 -26.77 9.88
CA PHE A 123 -5.21 -27.70 9.93
C PHE A 123 -4.92 -28.21 11.34
N LYS A 124 -5.03 -27.35 12.37
CA LYS A 124 -4.93 -27.77 13.77
C LYS A 124 -6.01 -28.78 14.12
N GLY A 125 -7.26 -28.55 13.70
CA GLY A 125 -8.35 -29.52 13.90
C GLY A 125 -8.09 -30.86 13.24
N LYS A 126 -7.65 -30.86 11.98
CA LYS A 126 -7.26 -32.09 11.25
C LYS A 126 -6.12 -32.83 11.95
N LEU A 127 -5.09 -32.11 12.37
CA LEU A 127 -3.95 -32.68 13.09
C LEU A 127 -4.38 -33.33 14.40
N GLN A 128 -5.24 -32.68 15.18
CA GLN A 128 -5.77 -33.25 16.42
C GLN A 128 -6.54 -34.56 16.17
N SER A 129 -7.35 -34.62 15.11
CA SER A 129 -8.05 -35.85 14.74
C SER A 129 -7.10 -36.98 14.38
N VAL A 130 -6.05 -36.70 13.58
CA VAL A 130 -5.03 -37.68 13.20
C VAL A 130 -4.26 -38.18 14.42
N VAL A 131 -3.93 -37.29 15.37
CA VAL A 131 -3.26 -37.68 16.63
C VAL A 131 -4.14 -38.61 17.44
N LYS A 132 -5.43 -38.29 17.61
CA LYS A 132 -6.39 -39.17 18.32
C LYS A 132 -6.53 -40.54 17.67
N GLU A 133 -6.60 -40.57 16.33
CA GLU A 133 -6.68 -41.83 15.59
C GLU A 133 -5.40 -42.66 15.78
N LYS A 134 -4.22 -42.02 15.69
CA LYS A 134 -2.93 -42.67 15.95
C LYS A 134 -2.86 -43.24 17.37
N GLU A 135 -3.30 -42.49 18.38
CA GLU A 135 -3.35 -42.98 19.76
C GLU A 135 -4.25 -44.20 19.91
N LYS A 136 -5.43 -44.20 19.25
CA LYS A 136 -6.32 -45.36 19.23
C LYS A 136 -5.66 -46.58 18.60
N LEU A 137 -4.98 -46.41 17.46
CA LEU A 137 -4.26 -47.49 16.78
C LEU A 137 -3.10 -48.04 17.63
N ILE A 138 -2.40 -47.18 18.36
CA ILE A 138 -1.35 -47.60 19.30
C ILE A 138 -1.94 -48.47 20.41
N LYS A 139 -3.06 -48.05 21.01
CA LYS A 139 -3.75 -48.84 22.05
C LYS A 139 -4.19 -50.20 21.54
N LEU A 140 -4.85 -50.24 20.37
CA LEU A 140 -5.27 -51.50 19.74
C LEU A 140 -4.08 -52.41 19.43
N ARG A 141 -2.97 -51.85 18.95
CA ARG A 141 -1.74 -52.61 18.70
C ARG A 141 -1.19 -53.21 19.99
N GLN A 142 -1.14 -52.45 21.08
CA GLN A 142 -0.68 -52.93 22.38
C GLN A 142 -1.57 -54.05 22.91
N GLU A 143 -2.89 -53.91 22.79
CA GLU A 143 -3.86 -54.94 23.15
C GLU A 143 -3.64 -56.24 22.34
N ILE A 144 -3.53 -56.15 21.02
CA ILE A 144 -3.21 -57.30 20.15
C ILE A 144 -1.89 -57.96 20.56
N LEU A 145 -0.84 -57.18 20.78
CA LEU A 145 0.45 -57.71 21.22
C LEU A 145 0.35 -58.40 22.59
N THR A 146 -0.46 -57.88 23.50
CA THR A 146 -0.70 -58.47 24.81
C THR A 146 -1.38 -59.83 24.66
N TYR A 147 -2.42 -59.92 23.82
CA TYR A 147 -3.05 -61.20 23.49
C TYR A 147 -2.07 -62.19 22.84
N LYS A 148 -1.24 -61.73 21.89
CA LYS A 148 -0.21 -62.59 21.27
C LYS A 148 0.80 -63.13 22.29
N VAL A 149 1.24 -62.31 23.24
CA VAL A 149 2.18 -62.76 24.29
C VAL A 149 1.53 -63.76 25.25
N LEU A 150 0.31 -63.48 25.70
CA LEU A 150 -0.40 -64.33 26.67
C LEU A 150 -0.77 -65.70 26.08
N THR A 151 -1.24 -65.70 24.84
CA THR A 151 -1.74 -66.93 24.19
C THR A 151 -0.65 -67.65 23.40
N LYS A 152 0.43 -66.95 23.05
CA LYS A 152 1.44 -67.37 22.06
C LYS A 152 0.82 -67.77 20.71
N VAL A 153 -0.30 -67.16 20.35
CA VAL A 153 -1.02 -67.46 19.11
C VAL A 153 -0.77 -66.36 18.08
N ASP A 154 -0.46 -66.76 16.86
CA ASP A 154 -0.44 -65.89 15.69
C ASP A 154 -1.57 -66.29 14.74
N LEU A 155 -2.60 -65.45 14.65
CA LEU A 155 -3.80 -65.68 13.85
C LEU A 155 -3.88 -64.68 12.70
N VAL A 156 -4.29 -65.20 11.56
CA VAL A 156 -4.69 -64.47 10.37
C VAL A 156 -6.15 -64.81 10.11
N PHE A 157 -7.01 -63.81 10.26
CA PHE A 157 -8.42 -63.91 9.94
C PHE A 157 -8.65 -63.39 8.52
N SER A 158 -9.28 -64.20 7.68
CA SER A 158 -9.84 -63.80 6.39
C SER A 158 -11.32 -64.14 6.39
N SER A 159 -12.10 -63.47 5.54
CA SER A 159 -13.56 -63.72 5.42
C SER A 159 -13.91 -65.18 5.15
N LYS A 160 -12.97 -65.97 4.60
CA LYS A 160 -13.19 -67.37 4.22
C LYS A 160 -12.52 -68.38 5.16
N LYS A 161 -11.53 -67.97 5.97
CA LYS A 161 -10.70 -68.88 6.77
C LYS A 161 -10.10 -68.18 7.99
N VAL A 162 -10.07 -68.89 9.12
CA VAL A 162 -9.23 -68.56 10.27
C VAL A 162 -8.02 -69.46 10.23
N THR A 163 -6.84 -68.89 10.01
CA THR A 163 -5.59 -69.65 9.93
C THR A 163 -4.58 -69.10 10.92
N GLY A 164 -3.74 -69.94 11.49
CA GLY A 164 -2.72 -69.44 12.41
C GLY A 164 -1.80 -70.52 12.94
N LEU A 165 -0.97 -70.13 13.89
CA LEU A 165 -0.01 -70.99 14.58
C LEU A 165 -0.05 -70.69 16.07
N ILE A 166 -0.07 -71.73 16.89
CA ILE A 166 0.20 -71.63 18.33
C ILE A 166 1.69 -71.90 18.52
N LEU A 167 2.43 -70.87 18.89
CA LEU A 167 3.88 -70.86 19.06
C LEU A 167 4.24 -71.40 20.45
N ARG A 168 4.34 -72.72 20.57
CA ARG A 168 4.88 -73.43 21.75
C ARG A 168 6.15 -74.20 21.36
N ASP A 169 6.64 -75.05 22.25
CA ASP A 169 7.80 -75.93 22.01
C ASP A 169 7.64 -76.74 20.72
N VAL A 170 6.42 -77.18 20.41
CA VAL A 170 6.02 -77.69 19.10
C VAL A 170 4.90 -76.81 18.54
N PRO A 171 5.12 -76.09 17.42
CA PRO A 171 4.08 -75.27 16.81
C PRO A 171 2.87 -76.09 16.36
N LYS A 172 1.66 -75.72 16.82
CA LYS A 172 0.41 -76.35 16.38
C LYS A 172 -0.30 -75.45 15.36
N PRO A 173 -0.60 -75.94 14.13
CA PRO A 173 -1.30 -75.15 13.13
C PRO A 173 -2.80 -75.06 13.44
N ILE A 174 -3.39 -73.90 13.19
CA ILE A 174 -4.83 -73.63 13.25
C ILE A 174 -5.35 -73.44 11.83
N ARG A 175 -6.44 -74.13 11.49
CA ARG A 175 -7.15 -73.95 10.22
C ARG A 175 -8.64 -74.25 10.39
N TYR A 176 -9.43 -73.20 10.55
CA TYR A 176 -10.88 -73.28 10.67
C TYR A 176 -11.57 -72.55 9.52
N ASP A 177 -12.78 -73.04 9.21
CA ASP A 177 -13.65 -72.51 8.17
C ASP A 177 -14.86 -71.83 8.84
N PRO A 178 -14.95 -70.48 8.83
CA PRO A 178 -16.05 -69.73 9.43
C PRO A 178 -17.43 -70.05 8.84
N GLU A 179 -17.49 -70.64 7.63
CA GLU A 179 -18.77 -71.05 7.02
C GLU A 179 -19.31 -72.36 7.61
N LYS A 180 -18.44 -73.14 8.27
CA LYS A 180 -18.78 -74.47 8.82
C LYS A 180 -18.83 -74.51 10.35
N LEU A 181 -18.12 -73.60 11.00
CA LEU A 181 -18.04 -73.51 12.45
C LEU A 181 -18.48 -72.11 12.88
N SER A 182 -19.31 -72.05 13.90
CA SER A 182 -19.69 -70.77 14.52
C SER A 182 -18.49 -70.12 15.19
N MET A 183 -18.57 -68.80 15.37
CA MET A 183 -17.50 -68.02 16.03
C MET A 183 -17.23 -68.53 17.46
N GLU A 184 -18.26 -68.98 18.16
CA GLU A 184 -18.18 -69.54 19.52
C GLU A 184 -17.44 -70.89 19.52
N GLU A 185 -17.74 -71.77 18.57
CA GLU A 185 -17.05 -73.05 18.42
C GLU A 185 -15.58 -72.88 18.06
N ILE A 186 -15.26 -71.98 17.13
CA ILE A 186 -13.87 -71.65 16.77
C ILE A 186 -13.13 -71.12 18.00
N THR A 187 -13.75 -70.21 18.75
CA THR A 187 -13.16 -69.63 19.96
C THR A 187 -12.90 -70.69 21.02
N LYS A 188 -13.86 -71.59 21.26
CA LYS A 188 -13.73 -72.70 22.20
C LYS A 188 -12.57 -73.62 21.83
N GLN A 189 -12.48 -74.04 20.56
CA GLN A 189 -11.40 -74.92 20.09
C GLN A 189 -10.03 -74.27 20.18
N ILE A 190 -9.92 -72.96 19.88
CA ILE A 190 -8.66 -72.22 20.05
C ILE A 190 -8.26 -72.19 21.53
N TRP A 191 -9.19 -71.92 22.45
CA TRP A 191 -8.90 -71.94 23.89
C TRP A 191 -8.51 -73.32 24.41
N GLU A 192 -9.15 -74.38 23.94
CA GLU A 192 -8.74 -75.74 24.26
C GLU A 192 -7.28 -75.99 23.85
N LEU A 193 -6.89 -75.61 22.63
CA LEU A 193 -5.50 -75.74 22.19
C LEU A 193 -4.50 -74.85 22.97
N ILE A 194 -4.96 -73.71 23.50
CA ILE A 194 -4.16 -72.81 24.35
C ILE A 194 -4.05 -73.32 25.80
N LEU A 195 -4.99 -74.13 26.28
CA LEU A 195 -5.01 -74.64 27.66
C LEU A 195 -4.52 -76.08 27.79
N ASP A 196 -4.64 -76.87 26.72
CA ASP A 196 -4.13 -78.23 26.60
C ASP A 196 -2.60 -78.17 26.74
N LYS A 197 -2.08 -78.56 27.91
CA LYS A 197 -0.68 -78.39 28.31
C LYS A 197 0.25 -79.27 27.50
#